data_AF-A0A1I0GTI8-F1
#
_entry.id   AF-A0A1I0GTI8-F1
#
_cell.length_a   1.000
_cell.length_b   1.000
_cell.length_c   1.000
_cell.angle_alpha   90.00
_cell.angle_beta   90.00
_cell.angle_gamma   90.00
#
_symmetry.space_group_name_H-M   'P 1'
#
loop_
_entity.id
_entity.type
_entity.pdbx_description
1 polymer ?
#
loop_
_entity_poly.entity_id
_entity_poly.type
_entity_poly.pdbx_seq_one_letter_code
_entity_poly.pdbx_strand_id
1 'polypeptide(L)'
;MDNTNINIEDVLENKAKYSILTGDCLEILKQLPDKCIDCAITSPPYWQQRKYQHDYNYDYIAIGEEKNPSEYVDNLVNIFSEIKRVLKDHGSFWLNLGDKYYNKNLMGMPWRVAIAMQDQGWILRNDIIWDQMKGTQSAKDRFRDVYEHVFHFVKSKKYYYDDDAIRIKPEKKAEEKGGKIISATGVSGKKYYQQIKESELLSEKEKLNALKALDETIEEMREGLVVDFRMAIRGNQRTLHSDNTKISGRAKELLDKGYYIMKMRSNGYLPSNIWRIVPEDKWRKDAHYAVFPEELLLNPIKATCPINGIVIDPFSGTGSTVSTALKMNRRGIGIDLSEHYNHLALKRIKQIDTNSDSK
;
A
#
# COMPACT_ATOMS: atom_id res chain seq x y z
N MET A 1 37.74 -12.07 -3.89
CA MET A 1 37.65 -13.18 -2.92
C MET A 1 36.99 -12.57 -1.69
N ASP A 2 35.68 -12.64 -1.46
CA ASP A 2 34.63 -13.54 -1.95
C ASP A 2 33.35 -12.75 -2.26
N ASN A 3 32.88 -12.81 -3.50
CA ASN A 3 31.50 -12.44 -3.85
C ASN A 3 30.79 -13.76 -4.14
N THR A 4 30.38 -14.46 -3.10
CA THR A 4 29.37 -15.51 -3.23
C THR A 4 28.11 -14.82 -3.75
N ASN A 5 27.78 -15.01 -5.02
CA ASN A 5 26.42 -14.83 -5.49
C ASN A 5 25.57 -15.79 -4.66
N ILE A 6 24.98 -15.28 -3.58
CA ILE A 6 24.10 -16.05 -2.71
C ILE A 6 22.99 -16.59 -3.59
N ASN A 7 22.86 -17.91 -3.62
CA ASN A 7 21.95 -18.55 -4.53
C ASN A 7 20.50 -18.26 -4.11
N ILE A 8 19.58 -18.14 -5.07
CA ILE A 8 18.19 -17.83 -4.77
C ILE A 8 17.56 -18.92 -3.89
N GLU A 9 17.96 -20.18 -4.09
CA GLU A 9 17.56 -21.31 -3.25
C GLU A 9 17.94 -21.11 -1.78
N ASP A 10 19.10 -20.52 -1.47
CA ASP A 10 19.50 -20.26 -0.09
C ASP A 10 18.53 -19.28 0.59
N VAL A 11 18.02 -18.30 -0.17
CA VAL A 11 17.00 -17.39 0.35
C VAL A 11 15.70 -18.13 0.57
N LEU A 12 15.26 -18.97 -0.37
CA LEU A 12 14.03 -19.75 -0.25
C LEU A 12 14.08 -20.71 0.96
N GLU A 13 15.21 -21.37 1.17
CA GLU A 13 15.48 -22.33 2.25
C GLU A 13 15.85 -21.68 3.59
N ASN A 14 15.81 -20.33 3.67
CA ASN A 14 16.13 -19.57 4.88
C ASN A 14 17.59 -19.77 5.36
N LYS A 15 18.50 -20.07 4.45
CA LYS A 15 19.96 -20.12 4.67
C LYS A 15 20.62 -18.77 4.42
N ALA A 16 19.96 -17.89 3.68
CA ALA A 16 20.40 -16.53 3.46
C ALA A 16 19.26 -15.51 3.56
N LYS A 17 19.62 -14.26 3.89
CA LYS A 17 18.64 -13.17 4.03
C LYS A 17 18.23 -12.54 2.69
N TYR A 18 19.13 -12.53 1.70
CA TYR A 18 18.86 -11.90 0.41
C TYR A 18 19.63 -12.52 -0.75
N SER A 19 19.14 -12.26 -1.97
CA SER A 19 19.85 -12.53 -3.23
C SER A 19 19.57 -11.38 -4.21
N ILE A 20 20.62 -10.94 -4.93
CA ILE A 20 20.54 -9.93 -5.99
C ILE A 20 21.05 -10.59 -7.27
N LEU A 21 20.19 -10.63 -8.29
CA LEU A 21 20.41 -11.36 -9.53
C LEU A 21 20.48 -10.40 -10.72
N THR A 22 21.47 -10.61 -11.58
CA THR A 22 21.55 -9.96 -12.89
C THR A 22 20.87 -10.83 -13.94
N GLY A 23 19.89 -10.29 -14.64
CA GLY A 23 19.32 -10.95 -15.82
C GLY A 23 17.92 -10.46 -16.18
N ASP A 24 17.36 -11.08 -17.22
CA ASP A 24 15.97 -10.88 -17.59
C ASP A 24 15.04 -11.45 -16.51
N CYS A 25 14.15 -10.62 -15.99
CA CYS A 25 13.29 -11.00 -14.89
C CYS A 25 12.26 -12.08 -15.26
N LEU A 26 11.77 -12.12 -16.50
CA LEU A 26 10.84 -13.16 -16.94
C LEU A 26 11.53 -14.53 -16.93
N GLU A 27 12.74 -14.60 -17.47
CA GLU A 27 13.50 -15.85 -17.53
C GLU A 27 13.93 -16.34 -16.13
N ILE A 28 14.28 -15.43 -15.22
CA ILE A 28 14.57 -15.80 -13.82
C ILE A 28 13.31 -16.22 -13.08
N LEU A 29 12.19 -15.51 -13.24
CA LEU A 29 10.94 -15.85 -12.58
C LEU A 29 10.45 -17.25 -12.99
N LYS A 30 10.56 -17.62 -14.28
CA LYS A 30 10.21 -18.97 -14.78
C LYS A 30 10.97 -20.10 -14.08
N GLN A 31 12.18 -19.83 -13.58
CA GLN A 31 13.00 -20.83 -12.89
C GLN A 31 12.59 -21.01 -11.42
N LEU A 32 11.87 -20.04 -10.85
CA LEU A 32 11.42 -20.13 -9.46
C LEU A 32 10.30 -21.15 -9.28
N PRO A 33 10.27 -21.88 -8.16
CA PRO A 33 9.13 -22.74 -7.83
C PRO A 33 7.82 -21.96 -7.66
N ASP A 34 6.70 -22.62 -7.92
CA ASP A 34 5.37 -22.09 -7.60
C ASP A 34 5.25 -21.77 -6.10
N LYS A 35 4.52 -20.72 -5.78
CA LYS A 35 4.12 -20.39 -4.39
C LYS A 35 5.29 -20.31 -3.39
N CYS A 36 6.45 -19.82 -3.81
CA CYS A 36 7.63 -19.65 -2.95
C CYS A 36 7.76 -18.24 -2.34
N ILE A 37 7.03 -17.24 -2.85
CA ILE A 37 7.15 -15.83 -2.44
C ILE A 37 5.94 -15.34 -1.63
N ASP A 38 6.14 -14.52 -0.60
CA ASP A 38 5.07 -13.95 0.22
C ASP A 38 4.53 -12.62 -0.33
N CYS A 39 5.42 -11.77 -0.83
CA CYS A 39 5.07 -10.44 -1.32
C CYS A 39 5.94 -10.07 -2.53
N ALA A 40 5.34 -9.45 -3.54
CA ALA A 40 6.05 -8.84 -4.66
C ALA A 40 5.82 -7.34 -4.62
N ILE A 41 6.87 -6.54 -4.79
CA ILE A 41 6.77 -5.07 -4.84
C ILE A 41 7.70 -4.59 -5.92
N THR A 42 7.21 -3.78 -6.85
CA THR A 42 8.05 -3.33 -7.96
C THR A 42 7.56 -2.04 -8.61
N SER A 43 8.46 -1.44 -9.39
CA SER A 43 8.21 -0.29 -10.26
C SER A 43 8.95 -0.55 -11.57
N PRO A 44 8.29 -1.15 -12.59
CA PRO A 44 8.97 -1.45 -13.85
C PRO A 44 9.35 -0.16 -14.56
N PRO A 45 10.24 -0.23 -15.57
CA PRO A 45 10.43 0.88 -16.50
C PRO A 45 9.10 1.35 -17.11
N TYR A 46 8.87 2.66 -17.10
CA TYR A 46 7.62 3.24 -17.62
C TYR A 46 7.67 3.41 -19.13
N TRP A 47 6.55 3.12 -19.80
CA TRP A 47 6.45 3.12 -21.26
C TRP A 47 7.00 4.39 -21.91
N GLN A 48 8.10 4.23 -22.64
CA GLN A 48 8.83 5.23 -23.40
C GLN A 48 9.10 6.53 -22.62
N GLN A 49 9.42 6.42 -21.33
CA GLN A 49 9.82 7.58 -20.53
C GLN A 49 11.33 7.73 -20.46
N ARG A 50 12.07 6.62 -20.55
CA ARG A 50 13.52 6.58 -20.42
C ARG A 50 14.11 5.55 -21.38
N LYS A 51 15.32 5.83 -21.84
CA LYS A 51 16.14 4.88 -22.58
C LYS A 51 17.24 4.41 -21.66
N TYR A 52 17.41 3.10 -21.55
CA TYR A 52 18.44 2.49 -20.71
C TYR A 52 19.55 1.85 -21.57
N GLN A 53 19.57 2.15 -22.88
CA GLN A 53 20.42 1.54 -23.90
C GLN A 53 21.94 1.59 -23.64
N HIS A 54 22.43 2.40 -22.71
CA HIS A 54 23.86 2.42 -22.34
C HIS A 54 24.21 1.48 -21.17
N ASP A 55 23.21 0.91 -20.49
CA ASP A 55 23.41 0.06 -19.31
C ASP A 55 23.35 -1.44 -19.66
N TYR A 56 22.98 -1.81 -20.89
CA TYR A 56 22.65 -3.20 -21.28
C TYR A 56 23.30 -3.62 -22.60
N ASN A 57 24.02 -4.76 -22.61
CA ASN A 57 24.53 -5.42 -23.82
C ASN A 57 23.57 -6.56 -24.23
N TYR A 58 22.37 -6.24 -24.68
CA TYR A 58 21.39 -7.24 -25.13
C TYR A 58 20.76 -6.87 -26.48
N ASP A 59 20.52 -7.89 -27.32
CA ASP A 59 19.93 -7.76 -28.66
C ASP A 59 18.38 -7.72 -28.67
N TYR A 60 17.73 -7.35 -27.56
CA TYR A 60 16.25 -7.32 -27.47
C TYR A 60 15.71 -5.98 -26.92
N ILE A 61 14.42 -5.75 -27.14
CA ILE A 61 13.71 -4.54 -26.68
C ILE A 61 13.37 -4.71 -25.19
N ALA A 62 14.00 -3.91 -24.33
CA ALA A 62 13.72 -3.91 -22.90
C ALA A 62 12.32 -3.37 -22.58
N ILE A 63 11.76 -3.78 -21.45
CA ILE A 63 10.51 -3.24 -20.92
C ILE A 63 10.60 -1.71 -20.84
N GLY A 64 9.55 -1.04 -21.30
CA GLY A 64 9.50 0.41 -21.39
C GLY A 64 10.01 0.97 -22.72
N GLU A 65 10.64 0.19 -23.59
CA GLU A 65 11.09 0.62 -24.93
C GLU A 65 10.14 0.18 -26.06
N GLU A 66 9.01 -0.45 -25.74
CA GLU A 66 8.03 -0.94 -26.70
C GLU A 66 7.47 0.19 -27.58
N LYS A 67 7.21 -0.14 -28.85
CA LYS A 67 6.70 0.84 -29.82
C LYS A 67 5.28 1.26 -29.48
N ASN A 68 4.45 0.30 -29.08
CA ASN A 68 3.03 0.50 -28.90
C ASN A 68 2.61 0.27 -27.44
N PRO A 69 1.62 1.02 -26.92
CA PRO A 69 1.12 0.82 -25.56
C PRO A 69 0.61 -0.59 -25.26
N SER A 70 0.01 -1.28 -26.24
CA SER A 70 -0.49 -2.65 -26.06
C SER A 70 0.64 -3.65 -25.84
N GLU A 71 1.74 -3.54 -26.59
CA GLU A 71 2.92 -4.41 -26.44
C GLU A 71 3.51 -4.27 -25.03
N TYR A 72 3.62 -3.05 -24.52
CA TYR A 72 4.07 -2.80 -23.14
C TYR A 72 3.15 -3.47 -22.10
N VAL A 73 1.83 -3.33 -22.27
CA VAL A 73 0.86 -3.95 -21.37
C VAL A 73 0.98 -5.47 -21.42
N ASP A 74 1.04 -6.06 -22.62
CA ASP A 74 1.15 -7.51 -22.81
C ASP A 74 2.43 -8.07 -22.20
N ASN A 75 3.57 -7.39 -22.41
CA ASN A 75 4.85 -7.80 -21.83
C ASN A 75 4.83 -7.75 -20.30
N LEU A 76 4.31 -6.68 -19.70
CA LEU A 76 4.15 -6.60 -18.25
C LEU A 76 3.21 -7.68 -17.72
N VAL A 77 2.09 -7.93 -18.39
CA VAL A 77 1.13 -8.98 -18.00
C VAL A 77 1.78 -10.37 -18.04
N ASN A 78 2.65 -10.65 -19.01
CA ASN A 78 3.41 -11.89 -19.07
C ASN A 78 4.33 -12.06 -17.84
N ILE A 79 5.07 -11.01 -17.49
CA ILE A 79 5.94 -11.00 -16.29
C ILE A 79 5.10 -11.16 -15.02
N PHE A 80 3.99 -10.43 -14.93
CA PHE A 80 3.13 -10.47 -13.74
C PHE A 80 2.32 -11.77 -13.64
N SER A 81 2.17 -12.53 -14.72
CA SER A 81 1.64 -13.90 -14.67
C SER A 81 2.61 -14.83 -13.95
N GLU A 82 3.92 -14.69 -14.19
CA GLU A 82 4.94 -15.42 -13.42
C GLU A 82 5.01 -14.96 -11.96
N ILE A 83 4.88 -13.65 -11.69
CA ILE A 83 4.72 -13.15 -10.31
C ILE A 83 3.51 -13.81 -9.63
N LYS A 84 2.38 -13.92 -10.33
CA LYS A 84 1.19 -14.60 -9.82
C LYS A 84 1.47 -16.07 -9.50
N ARG A 85 2.26 -16.77 -10.31
CA ARG A 85 2.62 -18.18 -10.11
C ARG A 85 3.51 -18.37 -8.87
N VAL A 86 4.57 -17.57 -8.74
CA VAL A 86 5.55 -17.70 -7.64
C VAL A 86 5.00 -17.18 -6.30
N LEU A 87 4.01 -16.29 -6.30
CA LEU A 87 3.36 -15.87 -5.06
C LEU A 87 2.58 -17.00 -4.40
N LYS A 88 2.68 -17.12 -3.08
CA LYS A 88 1.80 -17.97 -2.26
C LYS A 88 0.34 -17.58 -2.44
N ASP A 89 -0.57 -18.48 -2.11
CA ASP A 89 -2.02 -18.25 -2.30
C ASP A 89 -2.55 -17.06 -1.47
N HIS A 90 -1.86 -16.72 -0.40
CA HIS A 90 -2.12 -15.56 0.45
C HIS A 90 -1.26 -14.33 0.11
N GLY A 91 -0.45 -14.39 -0.95
CA GLY A 91 0.52 -13.37 -1.32
C GLY A 91 -0.10 -12.14 -1.97
N SER A 92 0.60 -11.02 -1.86
CA SER A 92 0.23 -9.74 -2.45
C SER A 92 1.26 -9.25 -3.45
N PHE A 93 0.80 -8.51 -4.45
CA PHE A 93 1.64 -7.82 -5.42
C PHE A 93 1.35 -6.32 -5.40
N TRP A 94 2.40 -5.52 -5.24
CA TRP A 94 2.36 -4.06 -5.25
C TRP A 94 3.08 -3.53 -6.48
N LEU A 95 2.37 -2.76 -7.30
CA LEU A 95 2.86 -2.24 -8.57
C LEU A 95 2.77 -0.72 -8.59
N ASN A 96 3.94 -0.06 -8.66
CA ASN A 96 4.02 1.38 -8.87
C ASN A 96 4.16 1.71 -10.35
N LEU A 97 3.31 2.60 -10.87
CA LEU A 97 3.34 3.06 -12.25
C LEU A 97 2.99 4.55 -12.37
N GLY A 98 3.80 5.28 -13.13
CA GLY A 98 3.51 6.63 -13.59
C GLY A 98 2.86 6.64 -14.97
N ASP A 99 2.07 7.66 -15.26
CA ASP A 99 1.43 7.81 -16.58
C ASP A 99 2.30 8.62 -17.55
N LYS A 100 1.94 8.57 -18.83
CA LYS A 100 2.59 9.30 -19.90
C LYS A 100 1.56 10.10 -20.70
N TYR A 101 1.97 11.31 -21.08
CA TYR A 101 1.30 12.06 -22.13
C TYR A 101 1.95 11.76 -23.48
N TYR A 102 1.15 11.46 -24.49
CA TYR A 102 1.60 11.29 -25.87
C TYR A 102 0.63 12.00 -26.80
N ASN A 103 1.14 12.86 -27.70
CA ASN A 103 0.33 13.66 -28.62
C ASN A 103 -0.84 14.41 -27.95
N LYS A 104 -0.57 15.12 -26.84
CA LYS A 104 -1.55 15.83 -26.01
C LYS A 104 -2.67 14.95 -25.41
N ASN A 105 -2.49 13.64 -25.42
CA ASN A 105 -3.41 12.69 -24.79
C ASN A 105 -2.77 12.06 -23.56
N LEU A 106 -3.51 12.01 -22.45
CA LEU A 106 -3.13 11.21 -21.28
C LEU A 106 -3.38 9.74 -21.62
N MET A 107 -2.35 8.91 -21.55
CA MET A 107 -2.43 7.55 -22.10
C MET A 107 -3.18 6.59 -21.19
N GLY A 108 -3.24 6.85 -19.89
CA GLY A 108 -3.88 5.97 -18.91
C GLY A 108 -3.08 4.68 -18.72
N MET A 109 -1.75 4.71 -18.90
CA MET A 109 -0.91 3.52 -18.88
C MET A 109 -1.06 2.69 -17.60
N PRO A 110 -1.07 3.30 -16.39
CA PRO A 110 -1.26 2.54 -15.14
C PRO A 110 -2.57 1.74 -15.13
N TRP A 111 -3.68 2.39 -15.51
CA TRP A 111 -4.99 1.74 -15.55
C TRP A 111 -5.15 0.72 -16.66
N ARG A 112 -4.51 0.91 -17.82
CA ARG A 112 -4.48 -0.12 -18.88
C ARG A 112 -3.84 -1.41 -18.38
N VAL A 113 -2.71 -1.31 -17.67
CA VAL A 113 -2.06 -2.46 -17.03
C VAL A 113 -2.98 -3.05 -15.97
N ALA A 114 -3.53 -2.23 -15.07
CA ALA A 114 -4.37 -2.73 -13.98
C ALA A 114 -5.62 -3.49 -14.46
N ILE A 115 -6.30 -2.98 -15.48
CA ILE A 115 -7.47 -3.65 -16.09
C ILE A 115 -7.05 -4.97 -16.74
N ALA A 116 -5.97 -4.97 -17.53
CA ALA A 116 -5.47 -6.20 -18.16
C ALA A 116 -5.07 -7.26 -17.11
N MET A 117 -4.50 -6.85 -15.98
CA MET A 117 -4.24 -7.76 -14.86
C MET A 117 -5.53 -8.33 -14.26
N GLN A 118 -6.58 -7.52 -14.09
CA GLN A 118 -7.89 -8.01 -13.62
C GLN A 118 -8.51 -9.01 -14.59
N ASP A 119 -8.37 -8.79 -15.90
CA ASP A 119 -8.83 -9.72 -16.94
C ASP A 119 -8.07 -11.07 -16.87
N GLN A 120 -6.81 -11.06 -16.41
CA GLN A 120 -6.04 -12.27 -16.07
C GLN A 120 -6.35 -12.83 -14.67
N GLY A 121 -7.45 -12.37 -14.06
CA GLY A 121 -7.97 -12.88 -12.79
C GLY A 121 -7.21 -12.40 -11.55
N TRP A 122 -6.46 -11.30 -11.62
CA TRP A 122 -6.00 -10.62 -10.41
C TRP A 122 -7.15 -9.89 -9.72
N ILE A 123 -7.11 -9.81 -8.39
CA ILE A 123 -8.07 -9.00 -7.63
C ILE A 123 -7.36 -7.70 -7.23
N LEU A 124 -7.78 -6.58 -7.81
CA LEU A 124 -7.33 -5.25 -7.38
C LEU A 124 -8.01 -4.87 -6.06
N ARG A 125 -7.22 -4.61 -5.02
CA ARG A 125 -7.69 -4.24 -3.68
C ARG A 125 -7.66 -2.75 -3.44
N ASN A 126 -6.61 -2.08 -3.90
CA ASN A 126 -6.44 -0.65 -3.75
C ASN A 126 -5.76 -0.04 -4.97
N ASP A 127 -6.26 1.12 -5.37
CA ASP A 127 -5.50 2.14 -6.07
C ASP A 127 -5.08 3.19 -5.04
N ILE A 128 -3.78 3.29 -4.80
CA ILE A 128 -3.19 4.30 -3.93
C ILE A 128 -2.56 5.37 -4.77
N ILE A 129 -2.90 6.61 -4.47
CA ILE A 129 -2.31 7.79 -5.09
C ILE A 129 -1.09 8.19 -4.28
N TRP A 130 0.10 7.96 -4.84
CA TRP A 130 1.33 8.52 -4.29
C TRP A 130 1.46 9.97 -4.75
N ASP A 131 1.05 10.90 -3.91
CA ASP A 131 1.24 12.35 -4.10
C ASP A 131 2.69 12.70 -3.77
N GLN A 132 3.47 12.98 -4.82
CA GLN A 132 4.90 13.32 -4.73
C GLN A 132 5.13 14.72 -4.19
N MET A 133 4.08 15.55 -4.07
CA MET A 133 4.06 16.95 -3.61
C MET A 133 4.90 17.93 -4.45
N LYS A 134 5.79 17.43 -5.30
CA LYS A 134 6.70 18.20 -6.16
C LYS A 134 6.60 17.68 -7.58
N GLY A 135 6.20 18.56 -8.50
CA GLY A 135 6.21 18.28 -9.94
C GLY A 135 7.22 19.15 -10.66
N THR A 136 8.05 18.53 -11.50
CA THR A 136 9.02 19.21 -12.37
C THR A 136 8.42 19.66 -13.70
N GLN A 137 7.28 19.08 -14.10
CA GLN A 137 6.63 19.39 -15.37
C GLN A 137 5.92 20.76 -15.31
N SER A 138 6.11 21.57 -16.35
CA SER A 138 5.29 22.75 -16.61
C SER A 138 4.43 22.52 -17.86
N ALA A 139 3.16 22.85 -17.79
CA ALA A 139 2.22 22.79 -18.90
C ALA A 139 1.33 24.04 -18.89
N LYS A 140 0.90 24.50 -20.06
CA LYS A 140 0.07 25.71 -20.21
C LYS A 140 -1.41 25.39 -20.49
N ASP A 141 -1.72 24.15 -20.84
CA ASP A 141 -3.05 23.70 -21.29
C ASP A 141 -3.56 22.48 -20.49
N ARG A 142 -2.93 22.16 -19.35
CA ARG A 142 -3.37 21.12 -18.40
C ARG A 142 -2.76 21.35 -17.01
N PHE A 143 -3.29 20.64 -16.01
CA PHE A 143 -2.67 20.57 -14.68
C PHE A 143 -1.37 19.77 -14.71
N ARG A 144 -0.50 20.05 -13.73
CA ARG A 144 0.75 19.31 -13.54
C ARG A 144 0.45 17.90 -13.05
N ASP A 145 1.24 16.97 -13.55
CA ASP A 145 1.26 15.61 -13.04
C ASP A 145 2.24 15.55 -11.85
N VAL A 146 1.73 15.13 -10.69
CA VAL A 146 2.45 15.15 -9.40
C VAL A 146 2.17 13.90 -8.59
N TYR A 147 1.62 12.87 -9.21
CA TYR A 147 1.32 11.62 -8.53
C TYR A 147 1.63 10.41 -9.40
N GLU A 148 1.80 9.27 -8.73
CA GLU A 148 1.87 7.95 -9.36
C GLU A 148 0.84 7.02 -8.72
N HIS A 149 0.50 5.94 -9.44
CA HIS A 149 -0.39 4.91 -8.94
C HIS A 149 0.40 3.78 -8.31
N VAL A 150 0.05 3.42 -7.08
CA VAL A 150 0.53 2.23 -6.38
C VAL A 150 -0.65 1.26 -6.24
N PHE A 151 -0.70 0.27 -7.12
CA PHE A 151 -1.77 -0.72 -7.11
C PHE A 151 -1.44 -1.88 -6.19
N HIS A 152 -2.43 -2.33 -5.40
CA HIS A 152 -2.35 -3.54 -4.59
C HIS A 152 -3.21 -4.65 -5.21
N PHE A 153 -2.56 -5.70 -5.71
CA PHE A 153 -3.20 -6.89 -6.26
C PHE A 153 -3.03 -8.10 -5.35
N VAL A 154 -4.02 -8.99 -5.37
CA VAL A 154 -4.00 -10.28 -4.66
C VAL A 154 -4.51 -11.41 -5.53
N LYS A 155 -4.09 -12.65 -5.22
CA LYS A 155 -4.51 -13.87 -5.94
C LYS A 155 -5.88 -14.38 -5.52
N SER A 156 -6.27 -14.15 -4.27
CA SER A 156 -7.46 -14.73 -3.69
C SER A 156 -8.15 -13.76 -2.74
N LYS A 157 -9.43 -14.01 -2.44
CA LYS A 157 -10.21 -13.17 -1.50
C LYS A 157 -9.72 -13.27 -0.06
N LYS A 158 -8.95 -14.32 0.28
CA LYS A 158 -8.35 -14.55 1.60
C LYS A 158 -6.84 -14.50 1.45
N TYR A 159 -6.26 -13.33 1.74
CA TYR A 159 -4.82 -13.09 1.65
C TYR A 159 -4.28 -12.61 3.00
N TYR A 160 -2.96 -12.69 3.17
CA TYR A 160 -2.32 -12.20 4.39
C TYR A 160 -2.38 -10.68 4.41
N TYR A 161 -2.90 -10.12 5.51
CA TYR A 161 -2.98 -8.68 5.73
C TYR A 161 -2.89 -8.38 7.24
N ASP A 162 -1.77 -7.84 7.68
CA ASP A 162 -1.54 -7.35 9.04
C ASP A 162 -1.91 -5.86 9.11
N ASP A 163 -3.19 -5.62 9.38
CA ASP A 163 -3.74 -4.28 9.44
C ASP A 163 -3.25 -3.53 10.70
N ASP A 164 -3.05 -4.25 11.81
CA ASP A 164 -2.53 -3.68 13.06
C ASP A 164 -1.11 -3.10 12.90
N ALA A 165 -0.25 -3.75 12.11
CA ALA A 165 1.11 -3.27 11.84
C ALA A 165 1.17 -1.91 11.11
N ILE A 166 0.08 -1.48 10.47
CA ILE A 166 0.00 -0.21 9.72
C ILE A 166 -0.98 0.80 10.31
N ARG A 167 -1.65 0.50 11.44
CA ARG A 167 -2.59 1.45 12.06
C ARG A 167 -1.89 2.73 12.51
N ILE A 168 -2.49 3.86 12.15
CA ILE A 168 -2.12 5.19 12.63
C ILE A 168 -2.80 5.39 13.98
N LYS A 169 -1.98 5.49 15.03
CA LYS A 169 -2.47 5.73 16.38
C LYS A 169 -2.93 7.18 16.53
N PRO A 170 -4.03 7.44 17.25
CA PRO A 170 -4.48 8.80 17.55
C PRO A 170 -3.46 9.49 18.48
N GLU A 171 -3.10 10.73 18.16
CA GLU A 171 -2.13 11.52 18.95
C GLU A 171 -2.70 11.96 20.30
N LYS A 172 -4.01 12.23 20.34
CA LYS A 172 -4.71 12.78 21.52
C LYS A 172 -5.64 11.73 22.12
N LYS A 173 -5.62 11.63 23.45
CA LYS A 173 -6.52 10.80 24.24
C LYS A 173 -7.74 11.61 24.69
N ALA A 174 -8.78 10.91 25.13
CA ALA A 174 -9.86 11.53 25.88
C ALA A 174 -9.34 12.00 27.26
N GLU A 175 -9.90 13.09 27.77
CA GLU A 175 -9.53 13.68 29.06
C GLU A 175 -10.73 13.71 29.99
N GLU A 176 -10.50 13.46 31.28
CA GLU A 176 -11.52 13.65 32.31
C GLU A 176 -11.41 15.04 32.93
N LYS A 177 -12.48 15.82 32.87
CA LYS A 177 -12.59 17.16 33.49
C LYS A 177 -13.90 17.28 34.23
N GLY A 178 -13.84 17.47 35.56
CA GLY A 178 -15.01 17.65 36.41
C GLY A 178 -15.99 16.46 36.37
N GLY A 179 -15.47 15.22 36.39
CA GLY A 179 -16.26 13.98 36.37
C GLY A 179 -16.89 13.65 35.00
N LYS A 180 -16.51 14.36 33.95
CA LYS A 180 -16.96 14.11 32.57
C LYS A 180 -15.76 13.79 31.69
N ILE A 181 -15.88 12.71 30.93
CA ILE A 181 -14.92 12.40 29.88
C ILE A 181 -15.25 13.17 28.60
N ILE A 182 -14.22 13.75 27.99
CA ILE A 182 -14.32 14.56 26.78
C ILE A 182 -13.27 14.03 25.79
N SER A 183 -13.70 13.73 24.56
CA SER A 183 -12.79 13.30 23.50
C SER A 183 -11.83 14.42 23.10
N ALA A 184 -10.77 14.06 22.37
CA ALA A 184 -9.83 15.03 21.80
C ALA A 184 -10.48 16.10 20.91
N THR A 185 -11.65 15.83 20.35
CA THR A 185 -12.42 16.78 19.53
C THR A 185 -13.56 17.45 20.31
N GLY A 186 -13.61 17.33 21.63
CA GLY A 186 -14.62 17.96 22.48
C GLY A 186 -15.92 17.19 22.63
N VAL A 187 -16.02 15.93 22.22
CA VAL A 187 -17.25 15.13 22.34
C VAL A 187 -17.37 14.53 23.73
N SER A 188 -18.49 14.80 24.40
CA SER A 188 -18.82 14.32 25.76
C SER A 188 -20.11 13.51 25.83
N GLY A 189 -20.77 13.28 24.69
CA GLY A 189 -22.09 12.64 24.63
C GLY A 189 -23.28 13.55 25.01
N LYS A 190 -23.07 14.66 25.74
CA LYS A 190 -24.16 15.55 26.22
C LYS A 190 -25.16 15.93 25.11
N LYS A 191 -24.65 16.34 23.94
CA LYS A 191 -25.47 16.68 22.77
C LYS A 191 -26.32 15.49 22.31
N TYR A 192 -25.75 14.28 22.29
CA TYR A 192 -26.44 13.08 21.84
C TYR A 192 -27.52 12.62 22.82
N TYR A 193 -27.28 12.71 24.15
CA TYR A 193 -28.35 12.47 25.14
C TYR A 193 -29.57 13.35 24.89
N GLN A 194 -29.34 14.65 24.65
CA GLN A 194 -30.40 15.59 24.38
C GLN A 194 -31.15 15.23 23.10
N GLN A 195 -30.41 14.98 22.01
CA GLN A 195 -30.98 14.57 20.73
C GLN A 195 -31.79 13.27 20.79
N ILE A 196 -31.39 12.28 21.59
CA ILE A 196 -32.13 11.03 21.76
C ILE A 196 -33.45 11.29 22.50
N LYS A 197 -33.39 12.05 23.61
CA LYS A 197 -34.57 12.35 24.44
C LYS A 197 -35.62 13.17 23.68
N GLU A 198 -35.17 14.17 22.93
CA GLU A 198 -36.02 15.08 22.16
C GLU A 198 -36.48 14.49 20.82
N SER A 199 -35.98 13.32 20.42
CA SER A 199 -36.34 12.74 19.13
C SER A 199 -37.80 12.27 19.09
N GLU A 200 -38.58 12.84 18.19
CA GLU A 200 -39.94 12.38 17.85
C GLU A 200 -39.93 11.17 16.91
N LEU A 201 -38.79 10.91 16.24
CA LEU A 201 -38.64 9.86 15.23
C LEU A 201 -38.10 8.54 15.80
N LEU A 202 -37.86 8.47 17.11
CA LEU A 202 -37.44 7.24 17.79
C LEU A 202 -38.58 6.77 18.69
N SER A 203 -38.90 5.48 18.63
CA SER A 203 -39.74 4.83 19.63
C SER A 203 -39.05 4.83 21.00
N GLU A 204 -39.82 4.69 22.08
CA GLU A 204 -39.26 4.64 23.44
C GLU A 204 -38.24 3.51 23.64
N LYS A 205 -38.46 2.37 22.96
CA LYS A 205 -37.51 1.26 22.95
C LYS A 205 -36.21 1.63 22.22
N GLU A 206 -36.29 2.30 21.08
CA GLU A 206 -35.10 2.77 20.35
C GLU A 206 -34.34 3.83 21.15
N LYS A 207 -35.05 4.76 21.83
CA LYS A 207 -34.43 5.74 22.73
C LYS A 207 -33.67 5.07 23.87
N LEU A 208 -34.27 4.09 24.55
CA LEU A 208 -33.62 3.34 25.62
C LEU A 208 -32.35 2.63 25.13
N ASN A 209 -32.44 1.96 23.98
CA ASN A 209 -31.30 1.28 23.37
C ASN A 209 -30.19 2.25 22.95
N ALA A 210 -30.55 3.40 22.40
CA ALA A 210 -29.62 4.45 21.97
C ALA A 210 -28.88 5.06 23.17
N LEU A 211 -29.59 5.33 24.27
CA LEU A 211 -29.02 5.81 25.53
C LEU A 211 -28.04 4.79 26.10
N LYS A 212 -28.44 3.51 26.17
CA LYS A 212 -27.57 2.44 26.65
C LYS A 212 -26.28 2.33 25.82
N ALA A 213 -26.39 2.34 24.50
CA ALA A 213 -25.22 2.27 23.61
C ALA A 213 -24.31 3.51 23.74
N LEU A 214 -24.90 4.69 24.01
CA LEU A 214 -24.15 5.91 24.30
C LEU A 214 -23.40 5.80 25.64
N ASP A 215 -24.06 5.33 26.70
CA ASP A 215 -23.45 5.07 28.01
C ASP A 215 -22.27 4.11 27.89
N GLU A 216 -22.46 2.96 27.22
CA GLU A 216 -21.43 1.95 26.97
C GLU A 216 -20.24 2.55 26.20
N THR A 217 -20.49 3.41 25.22
CA THR A 217 -19.41 4.07 24.45
C THR A 217 -18.63 5.07 25.30
N ILE A 218 -19.30 5.81 26.19
CA ILE A 218 -18.67 6.74 27.12
C ILE A 218 -17.82 5.98 28.13
N GLU A 219 -18.26 4.80 28.58
CA GLU A 219 -17.46 3.95 29.46
C GLU A 219 -16.23 3.38 28.76
N GLU A 220 -16.37 2.87 27.53
CA GLU A 220 -15.23 2.46 26.71
C GLU A 220 -14.23 3.61 26.49
N MET A 221 -14.69 4.86 26.44
CA MET A 221 -13.79 6.01 26.44
C MET A 221 -13.05 6.19 27.76
N ARG A 222 -13.71 5.98 28.91
CA ARG A 222 -13.07 6.07 30.24
C ARG A 222 -12.01 5.01 30.41
N GLU A 223 -12.27 3.80 29.92
CA GLU A 223 -11.32 2.69 29.88
C GLU A 223 -10.17 2.90 28.86
N GLY A 224 -10.25 3.93 28.02
CA GLY A 224 -9.24 4.23 27.00
C GLY A 224 -9.29 3.30 25.77
N LEU A 225 -10.37 2.54 25.59
CA LEU A 225 -10.62 1.70 24.40
C LEU A 225 -11.10 2.53 23.20
N VAL A 226 -11.78 3.64 23.47
CA VAL A 226 -12.27 4.59 22.48
C VAL A 226 -11.68 5.97 22.79
N VAL A 227 -11.15 6.65 21.76
CA VAL A 227 -10.58 8.01 21.93
C VAL A 227 -11.57 9.10 21.55
N ASP A 228 -12.53 8.78 20.69
CA ASP A 228 -13.58 9.68 20.22
C ASP A 228 -14.73 8.88 19.60
N PHE A 229 -15.90 9.49 19.43
CA PHE A 229 -17.00 8.87 18.71
C PHE A 229 -17.90 9.89 18.02
N ARG A 230 -18.64 9.43 17.01
CA ARG A 230 -19.73 10.19 16.38
C ARG A 230 -20.97 9.33 16.39
N MET A 231 -22.09 9.91 16.81
CA MET A 231 -23.38 9.23 16.78
C MET A 231 -24.29 9.91 15.76
N ALA A 232 -24.94 9.10 14.93
CA ALA A 232 -26.03 9.53 14.07
C ALA A 232 -27.36 9.01 14.60
N ILE A 233 -28.38 9.85 14.53
CA ILE A 233 -29.74 9.58 15.00
C ILE A 233 -30.68 9.90 13.84
N ARG A 234 -31.63 9.00 13.59
CA ARG A 234 -32.62 9.11 12.51
C ARG A 234 -33.30 10.48 12.55
N GLY A 235 -33.26 11.19 11.42
CA GLY A 235 -33.84 12.53 11.25
C GLY A 235 -32.98 13.72 11.70
N ASN A 236 -31.93 13.51 12.50
CA ASN A 236 -31.07 14.61 12.97
C ASN A 236 -29.84 14.86 12.09
N GLN A 237 -29.41 13.87 11.32
CA GLN A 237 -28.19 13.94 10.51
C GLN A 237 -28.45 13.25 9.16
N ARG A 238 -28.02 13.87 8.05
CA ARG A 238 -28.06 13.23 6.72
C ARG A 238 -27.12 12.03 6.70
N THR A 239 -27.53 10.93 6.07
CA THR A 239 -26.64 9.78 5.89
C THR A 239 -25.47 10.17 4.99
N LEU A 240 -24.25 9.82 5.37
CA LEU A 240 -23.03 10.32 4.71
C LEU A 240 -22.79 9.75 3.30
N HIS A 241 -23.51 8.72 2.86
CA HIS A 241 -23.14 7.95 1.65
C HIS A 241 -24.34 7.57 0.76
N SER A 242 -25.51 7.24 1.33
CA SER A 242 -26.76 6.98 0.60
C SER A 242 -27.87 6.67 1.60
N ASP A 243 -29.10 7.12 1.33
CA ASP A 243 -30.30 6.69 2.09
C ASP A 243 -30.79 5.30 1.66
N ASN A 244 -30.14 4.67 0.67
CA ASN A 244 -30.51 3.35 0.17
C ASN A 244 -29.99 2.23 1.09
N THR A 245 -30.92 1.58 1.81
CA THR A 245 -30.63 0.50 2.76
C THR A 245 -30.13 -0.80 2.12
N LYS A 246 -30.28 -0.98 0.80
CA LYS A 246 -29.70 -2.13 0.07
C LYS A 246 -28.18 -2.00 -0.12
N ILE A 247 -27.65 -0.77 -0.05
CA ILE A 247 -26.26 -0.45 -0.43
C ILE A 247 -25.45 0.02 0.78
N SER A 248 -26.10 0.67 1.77
CA SER A 248 -25.43 1.21 2.95
C SER A 248 -25.85 0.47 4.22
N GLY A 249 -24.91 -0.26 4.83
CA GLY A 249 -25.12 -0.88 6.14
C GLY A 249 -25.49 0.15 7.22
N ARG A 250 -24.94 1.37 7.15
CA ARG A 250 -25.27 2.47 8.07
C ARG A 250 -26.68 3.04 7.86
N ALA A 251 -27.15 3.10 6.62
CA ALA A 251 -28.54 3.48 6.34
C ALA A 251 -29.50 2.41 6.86
N LYS A 252 -29.14 1.13 6.70
CA LYS A 252 -29.88 0.02 7.28
C LYS A 252 -29.91 0.09 8.81
N GLU A 253 -28.79 0.36 9.48
CA GLU A 253 -28.76 0.53 10.94
C GLU A 253 -29.61 1.72 11.41
N LEU A 254 -29.59 2.86 10.71
CA LEU A 254 -30.47 3.99 11.03
C LEU A 254 -31.95 3.64 10.85
N LEU A 255 -32.29 2.84 9.84
CA LEU A 255 -33.67 2.40 9.61
C LEU A 255 -34.11 1.40 10.68
N ASP A 256 -33.29 0.37 10.94
CA ASP A 256 -33.62 -0.75 11.81
C ASP A 256 -33.54 -0.40 13.31
N LYS A 257 -32.58 0.43 13.71
CA LYS A 257 -32.30 0.76 15.13
C LYS A 257 -32.62 2.20 15.50
N GLY A 258 -32.75 3.09 14.51
CA GLY A 258 -32.89 4.53 14.72
C GLY A 258 -31.59 5.29 14.96
N TYR A 259 -30.44 4.61 15.12
CA TYR A 259 -29.14 5.24 15.37
C TYR A 259 -27.96 4.36 14.94
N TYR A 260 -26.77 4.96 14.81
CA TYR A 260 -25.49 4.23 14.86
C TYR A 260 -24.42 5.05 15.59
N ILE A 261 -23.41 4.37 16.12
CA ILE A 261 -22.22 5.01 16.73
C ILE A 261 -20.96 4.58 15.97
N MET A 262 -20.27 5.56 15.40
CA MET A 262 -18.93 5.41 14.86
C MET A 262 -17.91 5.65 15.98
N LYS A 263 -17.29 4.58 16.46
CA LYS A 263 -16.26 4.63 17.50
C LYS A 263 -14.87 4.79 16.86
N MET A 264 -14.12 5.80 17.27
CA MET A 264 -12.69 5.92 16.96
C MET A 264 -11.91 5.21 18.06
N ARG A 265 -11.43 4.01 17.75
CA ARG A 265 -10.74 3.14 18.72
C ARG A 265 -9.31 3.59 19.00
N SER A 266 -8.80 3.24 20.18
CA SER A 266 -7.43 3.58 20.59
C SER A 266 -6.34 2.80 19.86
N ASN A 267 -6.66 1.65 19.26
CA ASN A 267 -5.75 0.93 18.38
C ASN A 267 -5.50 1.65 17.04
N GLY A 268 -6.24 2.72 16.75
CA GLY A 268 -6.00 3.57 15.59
C GLY A 268 -6.81 3.19 14.35
N TYR A 269 -6.56 3.91 13.26
CA TYR A 269 -7.25 3.74 11.99
C TYR A 269 -6.26 3.37 10.89
N LEU A 270 -6.76 2.76 9.81
CA LEU A 270 -5.91 2.40 8.69
C LEU A 270 -5.50 3.63 7.88
N PRO A 271 -4.29 3.65 7.31
CA PRO A 271 -3.85 4.73 6.42
C PRO A 271 -4.84 4.96 5.28
N SER A 272 -4.94 6.22 4.83
CA SER A 272 -5.73 6.54 3.64
C SER A 272 -5.07 5.98 2.37
N ASN A 273 -5.80 5.94 1.27
CA ASN A 273 -5.26 5.58 -0.05
C ASN A 273 -4.62 6.76 -0.80
N ILE A 274 -4.32 7.87 -0.11
CA ILE A 274 -3.51 8.97 -0.65
C ILE A 274 -2.28 9.09 0.23
N TRP A 275 -1.11 8.80 -0.34
CA TRP A 275 0.16 8.81 0.38
C TRP A 275 0.97 10.01 -0.09
N ARG A 276 1.23 10.93 0.85
CA ARG A 276 2.05 12.12 0.59
C ARG A 276 3.47 11.83 1.01
N ILE A 277 4.30 11.43 0.05
CA ILE A 277 5.68 11.04 0.29
C ILE A 277 6.53 11.78 -0.74
N VAL A 278 7.54 12.51 -0.28
CA VAL A 278 8.41 13.28 -1.16
C VAL A 278 9.46 12.34 -1.78
N PRO A 279 9.72 12.40 -3.11
CA PRO A 279 10.81 11.64 -3.72
C PRO A 279 12.18 11.94 -3.12
N GLU A 280 13.05 10.93 -3.06
CA GLU A 280 14.42 11.01 -2.53
C GLU A 280 15.42 11.66 -3.52
N ASP A 281 15.18 12.90 -3.94
CA ASP A 281 16.03 13.54 -4.98
C ASP A 281 17.28 14.24 -4.43
N LYS A 282 17.36 14.47 -3.11
CA LYS A 282 18.31 15.45 -2.53
C LYS A 282 19.57 14.90 -1.86
N TRP A 283 19.69 13.59 -1.64
CA TRP A 283 20.75 13.02 -0.77
C TRP A 283 21.58 11.90 -1.40
N ARG A 284 21.25 11.48 -2.62
CA ARG A 284 21.98 10.43 -3.33
C ARG A 284 23.05 11.02 -4.24
N LYS A 285 24.31 10.64 -4.00
CA LYS A 285 25.48 10.97 -4.84
C LYS A 285 25.71 9.93 -5.94
N ASP A 286 25.08 8.78 -5.79
CA ASP A 286 24.94 7.71 -6.77
C ASP A 286 23.90 8.14 -7.82
N ALA A 287 24.33 8.20 -9.08
CA ALA A 287 23.58 8.75 -10.22
C ALA A 287 22.39 7.87 -10.65
N HIS A 288 21.52 7.51 -9.71
CA HIS A 288 20.30 6.75 -10.00
C HIS A 288 19.12 7.67 -10.11
N TYR A 289 18.54 7.65 -11.29
CA TYR A 289 17.34 8.37 -11.60
C TYR A 289 16.16 7.42 -11.40
N ALA A 290 15.14 7.81 -10.63
CA ALA A 290 13.88 7.07 -10.36
C ALA A 290 13.99 5.81 -9.49
N VAL A 291 14.33 6.02 -8.22
CA VAL A 291 14.12 5.00 -7.19
C VAL A 291 13.02 5.50 -6.27
N PHE A 292 11.93 4.73 -6.12
CA PHE A 292 10.87 5.10 -5.19
C PHE A 292 11.39 5.05 -3.73
N PRO A 293 10.93 5.97 -2.86
CA PRO A 293 11.49 6.17 -1.53
C PRO A 293 11.21 4.96 -0.61
N GLU A 294 12.10 4.72 0.37
CA GLU A 294 11.90 3.59 1.31
C GLU A 294 10.58 3.70 2.09
N GLU A 295 10.11 4.92 2.32
CA GLU A 295 8.83 5.19 2.99
C GLU A 295 7.63 4.59 2.24
N LEU A 296 7.68 4.56 0.90
CA LEU A 296 6.63 4.00 0.06
C LEU A 296 6.48 2.48 0.24
N LEU A 297 7.57 1.82 0.65
CA LEU A 297 7.64 0.37 0.85
C LEU A 297 7.14 -0.08 2.22
N LEU A 298 7.12 0.81 3.21
CA LEU A 298 6.88 0.42 4.60
C LEU A 298 5.51 -0.21 4.78
N ASN A 299 4.45 0.45 4.35
CA ASN A 299 3.08 -0.05 4.51
C ASN A 299 2.84 -1.33 3.69
N PRO A 300 3.23 -1.42 2.40
CA PRO A 300 3.20 -2.67 1.65
C PRO A 300 3.85 -3.84 2.37
N ILE A 301 5.10 -3.69 2.84
CA ILE A 301 5.82 -4.79 3.49
C ILE A 301 5.21 -5.15 4.84
N LYS A 302 4.86 -4.16 5.68
CA LYS A 302 4.24 -4.40 6.99
C LYS A 302 2.92 -5.14 6.86
N ALA A 303 2.06 -4.66 5.96
CA ALA A 303 0.72 -5.17 5.82
C ALA A 303 0.71 -6.53 5.12
N THR A 304 1.53 -6.76 4.10
CA THR A 304 1.32 -7.92 3.21
C THR A 304 2.46 -8.93 3.16
N CYS A 305 3.55 -8.74 3.92
CA CYS A 305 4.60 -9.73 4.05
C CYS A 305 4.78 -10.15 5.52
N PRO A 306 4.53 -11.43 5.87
CA PRO A 306 4.78 -11.93 7.22
C PRO A 306 6.23 -11.69 7.66
N ILE A 307 6.46 -11.63 8.98
CA ILE A 307 7.81 -11.65 9.54
C ILE A 307 8.55 -12.91 9.04
N ASN A 308 9.82 -12.76 8.67
CA ASN A 308 10.64 -13.79 8.00
C ASN A 308 10.12 -14.24 6.61
N GLY A 309 9.04 -13.64 6.10
CA GLY A 309 8.55 -13.82 4.74
C GLY A 309 9.52 -13.27 3.69
N ILE A 310 9.26 -13.61 2.42
CA ILE A 310 10.11 -13.22 1.29
C ILE A 310 9.43 -12.14 0.45
N VAL A 311 10.15 -11.03 0.25
CA VAL A 311 9.77 -9.96 -0.69
C VAL A 311 10.58 -10.09 -1.97
N ILE A 312 9.94 -10.12 -3.14
CA ILE A 312 10.63 -10.08 -4.44
C ILE A 312 10.40 -8.76 -5.17
N ASP A 313 11.44 -8.27 -5.84
CA ASP A 313 11.36 -7.14 -6.77
C ASP A 313 11.99 -7.55 -8.12
N PRO A 314 11.19 -7.80 -9.18
CA PRO A 314 11.70 -8.16 -10.50
C PRO A 314 12.34 -7.00 -11.28
N PHE A 315 12.24 -5.76 -10.78
CA PHE A 315 12.85 -4.56 -11.36
C PHE A 315 13.55 -3.76 -10.24
N SER A 316 14.45 -4.45 -9.54
CA SER A 316 15.01 -4.05 -8.25
C SER A 316 15.84 -2.77 -8.28
N GLY A 317 16.44 -2.41 -9.43
CA GLY A 317 17.36 -1.29 -9.55
C GLY A 317 18.43 -1.34 -8.47
N THR A 318 18.55 -0.25 -7.70
CA THR A 318 19.51 -0.15 -6.58
C THR A 318 19.09 -0.88 -5.31
N GLY A 319 18.09 -1.77 -5.37
CA GLY A 319 17.71 -2.65 -4.27
C GLY A 319 17.01 -1.98 -3.09
N SER A 320 16.22 -0.91 -3.31
CA SER A 320 15.44 -0.29 -2.23
C SER A 320 14.47 -1.30 -1.59
N THR A 321 13.77 -2.10 -2.40
CA THR A 321 12.82 -3.11 -1.91
C THR A 321 13.50 -4.14 -1.02
N VAL A 322 14.63 -4.70 -1.47
CA VAL A 322 15.42 -5.67 -0.71
C VAL A 322 15.97 -5.05 0.58
N SER A 323 16.58 -3.85 0.50
CA SER A 323 17.08 -3.09 1.65
C SER A 323 16.00 -2.89 2.72
N THR A 324 14.81 -2.43 2.33
CA THR A 324 13.71 -2.18 3.26
C THR A 324 13.13 -3.48 3.83
N ALA A 325 13.02 -4.54 3.04
CA ALA A 325 12.59 -5.85 3.52
C ALA A 325 13.50 -6.35 4.65
N LEU A 326 14.82 -6.27 4.46
CA LEU A 326 15.82 -6.66 5.46
C LEU A 326 15.71 -5.85 6.75
N LYS A 327 15.60 -4.52 6.65
CA LYS A 327 15.40 -3.61 7.80
C LYS A 327 14.15 -3.94 8.60
N MET A 328 13.20 -4.64 8.00
CA MET A 328 11.93 -5.03 8.59
C MET A 328 11.88 -6.52 8.97
N ASN A 329 13.01 -7.21 9.06
CA ASN A 329 13.08 -8.65 9.40
C ASN A 329 12.31 -9.54 8.41
N ARG A 330 12.40 -9.20 7.12
CA ARG A 330 11.99 -10.05 5.99
C ARG A 330 13.22 -10.43 5.18
N ARG A 331 13.08 -11.44 4.33
CA ARG A 331 14.06 -11.79 3.30
C ARG A 331 13.75 -11.06 2.00
N GLY A 332 14.75 -10.83 1.16
CA GLY A 332 14.57 -10.06 -0.07
C GLY A 332 15.26 -10.67 -1.29
N ILE A 333 14.56 -10.70 -2.42
CA ILE A 333 15.11 -11.11 -3.71
C ILE A 333 14.96 -9.93 -4.67
N GLY A 334 16.07 -9.48 -5.25
CA GLY A 334 16.08 -8.42 -6.25
C GLY A 334 16.60 -8.95 -7.58
N ILE A 335 15.91 -8.61 -8.67
CA ILE A 335 16.35 -8.90 -10.03
C ILE A 335 16.45 -7.58 -10.78
N ASP A 336 17.56 -7.38 -11.47
CA ASP A 336 17.69 -6.25 -12.40
C ASP A 336 18.56 -6.65 -13.59
N LEU A 337 18.31 -6.05 -14.74
CA LEU A 337 19.11 -6.28 -15.93
C LEU A 337 20.51 -5.66 -15.82
N SER A 338 20.68 -4.63 -14.97
CA SER A 338 21.91 -3.84 -14.84
C SER A 338 22.84 -4.41 -13.79
N GLU A 339 23.99 -4.93 -14.21
CA GLU A 339 25.08 -5.30 -13.28
C GLU A 339 25.52 -4.13 -12.41
N HIS A 340 25.53 -2.93 -12.98
CA HIS A 340 25.90 -1.72 -12.24
C HIS A 340 24.91 -1.42 -11.10
N TYR A 341 23.60 -1.51 -11.36
CA TYR A 341 22.60 -1.32 -10.32
C TYR A 341 22.66 -2.42 -9.25
N ASN A 342 22.87 -3.67 -9.67
CA ASN A 342 23.03 -4.79 -8.75
C ASN A 342 24.25 -4.64 -7.84
N HIS A 343 25.38 -4.13 -8.35
CA HIS A 343 26.55 -3.82 -7.52
C HIS A 343 26.25 -2.76 -6.45
N LEU A 344 25.46 -1.74 -6.80
CA LEU A 344 25.09 -0.67 -5.89
C LEU A 344 24.04 -1.14 -4.86
N ALA A 345 23.11 -2.00 -5.27
CA ALA A 345 22.21 -2.72 -4.38
C ALA A 345 22.98 -3.54 -3.34
N LEU A 346 23.96 -4.33 -3.78
CA LEU A 346 24.79 -5.15 -2.89
C LEU A 346 25.60 -4.30 -1.91
N LYS A 347 26.19 -3.17 -2.35
CA LYS A 347 26.88 -2.25 -1.44
C LYS A 347 25.95 -1.69 -0.36
N ARG A 348 24.73 -1.29 -0.75
CA ARG A 348 23.71 -0.77 0.17
C ARG A 348 23.29 -1.82 1.19
N ILE A 349 23.05 -3.05 0.75
CA ILE A 349 22.61 -4.15 1.62
C ILE A 349 23.72 -4.54 2.62
N LYS A 350 24.98 -4.63 2.17
CA LYS A 350 26.11 -4.96 3.06
C LYS A 350 26.24 -3.98 4.24
N GLN A 351 25.95 -2.69 4.04
CA GLN A 351 25.96 -1.69 5.12
C GLN A 351 24.86 -1.91 6.18
N ILE A 352 23.77 -2.60 5.83
CA ILE A 352 22.68 -2.91 6.75
C ILE A 352 23.07 -4.09 7.64
N ASP A 353 23.58 -5.17 7.04
CA ASP A 353 23.99 -6.37 7.80
C ASP A 353 25.09 -6.05 8.82
N THR A 354 26.08 -5.22 8.47
CA THR A 354 27.15 -4.83 9.40
C THR A 354 26.63 -4.06 10.63
N ASN A 355 25.51 -3.35 10.49
CA ASN A 355 24.92 -2.59 11.59
C ASN A 355 24.01 -3.45 12.48
N SER A 356 23.43 -4.53 11.94
CA SER A 356 22.62 -5.48 12.72
C SER A 356 23.44 -6.41 13.62
N ASP A 357 24.70 -6.70 13.27
CA ASP A 357 25.59 -7.55 14.09
C ASP A 357 26.30 -6.79 15.21
N SER A 358 26.19 -5.45 15.23
CA SER A 358 26.80 -4.55 16.23
C SER A 358 25.84 -4.08 17.34
N LYS A 359 24.62 -4.62 17.40
CA LYS A 359 23.60 -4.35 18.44
C LYS A 359 23.12 -5.66 19.03
#